data_AF-A0A918KIF1-F1
#
_entry.id   AF-A0A918KIF1-F1
#
_cell.length_a   1.000
_cell.length_b   1.000
_cell.length_c   1.000
_cell.angle_alpha   90.00
_cell.angle_beta   90.00
_cell.angle_gamma   90.00
#
_symmetry.space_group_name_H-M   'P 1'
#
loop_
_entity.id
_entity.type
_entity.pdbx_description
1 polymer ?
#
loop_
_entity_poly.entity_id
_entity_poly.type
_entity_poly.pdbx_seq_one_letter_code
_entity_poly.pdbx_strand_id
1 'polypeptide(L)'
;MVETRSWSTVKVARNAIQFFYRFVFDRPWDWIPIVKPPKVQPLQDVLSMEELNLIINHTRKLSYQVYFLTTYSLGLRLSETLHLQVGDIDSHLMRVHIRRSKGNKDRFVPLPLLTLKALRRYWVTHRHSTLLFPGGKPPHERDGQPLVMDKGGVQRAIKLVAKECGIRKNVHIHNLRHSFATHLLENGINLRTIQALLGHVSPVTTAIYTKMTEEAQQNGALMINALIDRFEIDWVAP
;
A
#
# COMPACT_ATOMS: atom_id res chain seq x y z
N MET A 1 26.02 -14.57 -12.52
CA MET A 1 24.74 -13.81 -12.68
C MET A 1 23.93 -13.70 -11.38
N VAL A 2 23.83 -14.77 -10.59
CA VAL A 2 23.05 -14.79 -9.33
C VAL A 2 23.71 -13.96 -8.22
N GLU A 3 25.03 -13.76 -8.28
CA GLU A 3 25.82 -12.99 -7.31
C GLU A 3 25.67 -11.48 -7.44
N THR A 4 25.32 -10.97 -8.63
CA THR A 4 25.26 -9.52 -8.91
C THR A 4 23.85 -9.00 -9.19
N ARG A 5 22.86 -9.89 -9.35
CA ARG A 5 21.48 -9.52 -9.72
C ARG A 5 20.46 -10.31 -8.88
N SER A 6 19.35 -9.67 -8.55
CA SER A 6 18.28 -10.31 -7.78
C SER A 6 17.70 -11.53 -8.52
N TRP A 7 17.30 -12.57 -7.79
CA TRP A 7 16.62 -13.74 -8.38
C TRP A 7 15.39 -13.39 -9.22
N SER A 8 14.69 -12.31 -8.85
CA SER A 8 13.57 -11.76 -9.62
C SER A 8 14.02 -11.35 -11.03
N THR A 9 15.14 -10.64 -11.11
CA THR A 9 15.76 -10.20 -12.37
C THR A 9 16.21 -11.39 -13.22
N VAL A 10 16.85 -12.39 -12.60
CA VAL A 10 17.27 -13.63 -13.29
C VAL A 10 16.08 -14.37 -13.88
N LYS A 11 14.97 -14.47 -13.14
CA LYS A 11 13.72 -15.08 -13.64
C LYS A 11 13.12 -14.32 -14.81
N VAL A 12 13.06 -12.98 -14.74
CA VAL A 12 12.53 -12.16 -15.83
C VAL A 12 13.39 -12.32 -17.08
N ALA A 13 14.72 -12.28 -16.94
CA ALA A 13 15.65 -12.50 -18.05
C ALA A 13 15.50 -13.90 -18.66
N ARG A 14 15.44 -14.96 -17.84
CA ARG A 14 15.20 -16.33 -18.31
C ARG A 14 13.90 -16.44 -19.10
N ASN A 15 12.81 -15.88 -18.56
CA ASN A 15 11.51 -15.92 -19.24
C ASN A 15 11.53 -15.13 -20.56
N ALA A 16 12.26 -14.02 -20.63
CA ALA A 16 12.43 -13.26 -21.87
C ALA A 16 13.22 -14.07 -22.93
N ILE A 17 14.30 -14.76 -22.54
CA ILE A 17 15.07 -15.62 -23.45
C ILE A 17 14.22 -16.81 -23.91
N GLN A 18 13.49 -17.46 -22.98
CA GLN A 18 12.56 -18.53 -23.32
C GLN A 18 11.49 -18.05 -24.32
N PHE A 19 10.93 -16.86 -24.10
CA PHE A 19 9.96 -16.28 -25.01
C PHE A 19 10.57 -16.04 -26.40
N PHE A 20 11.77 -15.45 -26.45
CA PHE A 20 12.48 -15.19 -27.70
C PHE A 20 12.73 -16.47 -28.49
N TYR A 21 13.27 -17.53 -27.86
CA TYR A 21 13.55 -18.79 -28.54
C TYR A 21 12.27 -19.49 -29.01
N ARG A 22 11.22 -19.51 -28.19
CA ARG A 22 9.99 -20.24 -28.51
C ARG A 22 9.08 -19.51 -29.51
N PHE A 23 9.00 -18.19 -29.43
CA PHE A 23 7.98 -17.42 -30.15
C PHE A 23 8.55 -16.48 -31.23
N VAL A 24 9.85 -16.15 -31.17
CA VAL A 24 10.50 -15.33 -32.21
C VAL A 24 11.35 -16.21 -33.13
N PHE A 25 12.09 -17.16 -32.55
CA PHE A 25 13.01 -18.02 -33.28
C PHE A 25 12.43 -19.39 -33.67
N ASP A 26 11.21 -19.69 -33.22
CA ASP A 26 10.50 -20.97 -33.42
C ASP A 26 11.37 -22.22 -33.15
N ARG A 27 12.17 -22.15 -32.08
CA ARG A 27 13.03 -23.26 -31.63
C ARG A 27 12.53 -23.84 -30.31
N PRO A 28 12.68 -25.17 -30.12
CA PRO A 28 12.43 -25.77 -28.83
C PRO A 28 13.36 -25.16 -27.77
N TRP A 29 12.83 -24.98 -26.57
CA TRP A 29 13.59 -24.45 -25.45
C TRP A 29 14.00 -25.58 -24.52
N ASP A 30 15.31 -25.80 -24.44
CA ASP A 30 15.90 -26.71 -23.47
C ASP A 30 15.99 -26.04 -22.09
N TRP A 31 15.45 -26.71 -21.08
CA TRP A 31 15.40 -26.17 -19.73
C TRP A 31 16.78 -26.14 -19.09
N ILE A 32 17.34 -24.94 -18.96
CA ILE A 32 18.56 -24.73 -18.20
C ILE A 32 18.22 -24.84 -16.69
N PRO A 33 18.85 -25.75 -15.93
CA PRO A 33 18.61 -25.91 -14.51
C PRO A 33 19.24 -24.76 -13.73
N ILE A 34 18.55 -23.62 -13.68
CA ILE A 34 18.96 -22.49 -12.85
C ILE A 34 18.43 -22.73 -11.43
N VAL A 35 19.33 -23.11 -10.53
CA VAL A 35 18.99 -23.32 -9.11
C VAL A 35 18.77 -21.97 -8.44
N LYS A 36 17.63 -21.83 -7.76
CA LYS A 36 17.36 -20.67 -6.91
C LYS A 36 18.34 -20.73 -5.73
N PRO A 37 19.18 -19.71 -5.52
CA PRO A 37 20.01 -19.66 -4.32
C PRO A 37 19.10 -19.62 -3.10
N PRO A 38 19.44 -20.32 -1.99
CA PRO A 38 18.73 -20.20 -0.74
C PRO A 38 18.76 -18.71 -0.33
N LYS A 39 17.58 -18.09 -0.26
CA LYS A 39 17.46 -16.73 0.25
C LYS A 39 17.30 -16.82 1.76
N VAL A 40 18.28 -16.32 2.49
CA VAL A 40 18.01 -15.77 3.82
C VAL A 40 17.08 -14.59 3.58
N GLN A 41 15.83 -14.67 4.03
CA GLN A 41 14.96 -13.51 4.05
C GLN A 41 15.42 -12.69 5.26
N PRO A 42 16.10 -11.54 5.08
CA PRO A 42 16.30 -10.65 6.21
C PRO A 42 14.93 -10.31 6.79
N LEU A 43 14.82 -10.18 8.11
CA LEU A 43 13.61 -9.64 8.71
C LEU A 43 13.28 -8.32 8.00
N GLN A 44 12.04 -8.18 7.54
CA GLN A 44 11.62 -6.94 6.90
C GLN A 44 11.72 -5.82 7.94
N ASP A 45 12.23 -4.66 7.54
CA ASP A 45 12.28 -3.47 8.39
C ASP A 45 10.86 -2.98 8.68
N VAL A 46 10.24 -3.52 9.74
CA VAL A 46 8.98 -3.06 10.29
C VAL A 46 9.24 -1.74 11.02
N LEU A 47 8.51 -0.70 10.63
CA LEU A 47 8.47 0.58 11.34
C LEU A 47 7.64 0.44 12.61
N SER A 48 8.18 0.90 13.74
CA SER A 48 7.46 1.00 15.00
C SER A 48 6.39 2.09 14.94
N MET A 49 5.49 2.09 15.92
CA MET A 49 4.47 3.15 16.07
C MET A 49 5.11 4.54 16.24
N GLU A 50 6.22 4.64 16.99
CA GLU A 50 6.97 5.88 17.19
C GLU A 50 7.60 6.38 15.88
N GLU A 51 8.23 5.49 15.12
CA GLU A 51 8.82 5.83 13.81
C GLU A 51 7.75 6.29 12.81
N LEU A 52 6.58 5.65 12.83
CA LEU A 52 5.44 6.05 11.98
C LEU A 52 4.90 7.43 12.37
N ASN A 53 4.71 7.68 13.67
CA ASN A 53 4.31 9.00 14.19
C ASN A 53 5.30 10.08 13.74
N LEU A 54 6.60 9.83 13.91
CA LEU A 54 7.66 10.75 13.46
C LEU A 54 7.57 11.04 11.97
N ILE A 55 7.47 10.00 11.13
CA ILE A 55 7.38 10.16 9.67
C ILE A 55 6.14 10.98 9.29
N ILE A 56 4.97 10.67 9.87
CA ILE A 56 3.73 11.35 9.50
C ILE A 56 3.79 12.83 9.94
N ASN A 57 4.24 13.13 11.16
CA ASN A 57 4.28 14.51 11.68
C ASN A 57 5.39 15.36 11.07
N HIS A 58 6.54 14.78 10.72
CA HIS A 58 7.59 15.53 10.00
C HIS A 58 7.27 15.76 8.52
N THR A 59 6.24 15.12 7.97
CA THR A 59 5.87 15.31 6.57
C THR A 59 5.22 16.68 6.36
N ARG A 60 6.02 17.64 5.90
CA ARG A 60 5.61 19.06 5.74
C ARG A 60 4.58 19.33 4.63
N LYS A 61 4.34 18.39 3.73
CA LYS A 61 3.34 18.54 2.67
C LYS A 61 2.10 17.75 3.04
N LEU A 62 0.97 18.45 3.26
CA LEU A 62 -0.30 17.84 3.68
C LEU A 62 -0.70 16.65 2.79
N SER A 63 -0.51 16.77 1.47
CA SER A 63 -0.81 15.70 0.53
C SER A 63 -0.03 14.40 0.80
N TYR A 64 1.25 14.51 1.13
CA TYR A 64 2.08 13.35 1.47
C TYR A 64 1.79 12.84 2.88
N GLN A 65 1.55 13.75 3.83
CA GLN A 65 1.21 13.39 5.21
C GLN A 65 -0.05 12.51 5.25
N VAL A 66 -1.12 12.97 4.59
CA VAL A 66 -2.39 12.24 4.51
C VAL A 66 -2.24 10.96 3.70
N TYR A 67 -1.42 10.97 2.65
CA TYR A 67 -1.14 9.77 1.85
C TYR A 67 -0.43 8.68 2.68
N PHE A 68 0.58 9.04 3.48
CA PHE A 68 1.31 8.08 4.33
C PHE A 68 0.40 7.50 5.40
N LEU A 69 -0.36 8.35 6.10
CA LEU A 69 -1.33 7.89 7.07
C LEU A 69 -2.33 6.92 6.43
N THR A 70 -2.95 7.30 5.30
CA THR A 70 -3.96 6.48 4.62
C THR A 70 -3.39 5.13 4.15
N THR A 71 -2.16 5.14 3.63
CA THR A 71 -1.49 3.91 3.18
C THR A 71 -1.24 2.96 4.35
N TYR A 72 -0.81 3.49 5.50
CA TYR A 72 -0.61 2.71 6.71
C TYR A 72 -1.94 2.23 7.30
N SER A 73 -2.87 3.14 7.57
CA SER A 73 -4.10 2.86 8.34
C SER A 73 -5.09 1.93 7.62
N LEU A 74 -5.10 1.97 6.30
CA LEU A 74 -5.91 1.08 5.47
C LEU A 74 -5.09 -0.08 4.88
N GLY A 75 -3.79 -0.14 5.19
CA GLY A 75 -2.89 -1.18 4.69
C GLY A 75 -2.83 -1.28 3.16
N LEU A 76 -2.98 -0.18 2.43
CA LEU A 76 -3.12 -0.19 0.96
C LEU A 76 -1.78 -0.37 0.25
N ARG A 77 -1.82 -0.89 -0.97
CA ARG A 77 -0.67 -0.83 -1.88
C ARG A 77 -0.51 0.59 -2.40
N LEU A 78 0.72 0.96 -2.77
CA LEU A 78 1.02 2.27 -3.36
C LEU A 78 0.03 2.66 -4.47
N SER A 79 -0.21 1.76 -5.42
CA SER A 79 -1.14 2.04 -6.53
C SER A 79 -2.60 2.11 -6.09
N GLU A 80 -2.99 1.34 -5.06
CA GLU A 80 -4.36 1.39 -4.52
C GLU A 80 -4.60 2.73 -3.84
N THR A 81 -3.66 3.23 -3.02
CA THR A 81 -3.78 4.54 -2.39
C THR A 81 -3.84 5.68 -3.41
N LEU A 82 -2.95 5.67 -4.42
CA LEU A 82 -2.89 6.75 -5.42
C LEU A 82 -4.18 6.89 -6.25
N HIS A 83 -4.88 5.77 -6.49
CA HIS A 83 -6.08 5.76 -7.33
C HIS A 83 -7.38 5.74 -6.50
N LEU A 84 -7.29 5.97 -5.18
CA LEU A 84 -8.44 5.98 -4.31
C LEU A 84 -9.38 7.13 -4.68
N GLN A 85 -10.68 6.83 -4.80
CA GLN A 85 -11.69 7.80 -5.22
C GLN A 85 -12.52 8.29 -4.05
N VAL A 86 -13.13 9.47 -4.20
CA VAL A 86 -14.07 10.03 -3.22
C VAL A 86 -15.25 9.08 -3.02
N GLY A 87 -15.77 8.51 -4.10
CA GLY A 87 -16.88 7.54 -4.07
C GLY A 87 -16.52 6.17 -3.49
N ASP A 88 -15.25 5.91 -3.16
CA ASP A 88 -14.83 4.68 -2.48
C ASP A 88 -15.00 4.77 -0.96
N ILE A 89 -15.19 5.98 -0.42
CA ILE A 89 -15.31 6.24 1.02
C ILE A 89 -16.78 6.17 1.43
N ASP A 90 -17.11 5.16 2.23
CA ASP A 90 -18.41 5.02 2.87
C ASP A 90 -18.28 5.42 4.34
N SER A 91 -18.54 6.70 4.64
CA SER A 91 -18.47 7.21 6.01
C SER A 91 -19.66 6.82 6.88
N HIS A 92 -20.73 6.27 6.32
CA HIS A 92 -21.87 5.78 7.08
C HIS A 92 -21.57 4.41 7.67
N LEU A 93 -21.00 3.53 6.85
CA LEU A 93 -20.60 2.18 7.27
C LEU A 93 -19.13 2.10 7.72
N MET A 94 -18.44 3.25 7.80
CA MET A 94 -17.03 3.38 8.19
C MET A 94 -16.15 2.34 7.49
N ARG A 95 -16.22 2.30 6.15
CA ARG A 95 -15.46 1.38 5.31
C ARG A 95 -15.02 2.04 4.01
N VAL A 96 -13.99 1.47 3.40
CA VAL A 96 -13.46 1.89 2.10
C VAL A 96 -13.54 0.74 1.11
N HIS A 97 -14.09 1.02 -0.07
CA HIS A 97 -14.15 0.07 -1.19
C HIS A 97 -12.87 0.14 -2.02
N ILE A 98 -12.04 -0.90 -1.96
CA ILE A 98 -10.81 -0.97 -2.75
C ILE A 98 -11.09 -1.74 -4.04
N ARG A 99 -11.19 -0.98 -5.14
CA ARG A 99 -11.46 -1.51 -6.48
C ARG A 99 -10.21 -2.12 -7.12
N ARG A 100 -10.42 -3.12 -7.99
CA ARG A 100 -9.37 -3.64 -8.90
C ARG A 100 -8.08 -4.05 -8.18
N SER A 101 -8.20 -4.71 -7.03
CA SER A 101 -7.04 -5.33 -6.37
C SER A 101 -6.42 -6.38 -7.31
N LYS A 102 -5.13 -6.70 -7.13
CA LYS A 102 -4.42 -7.73 -7.92
C LYS A 102 -5.31 -8.98 -8.10
N GLY A 103 -5.62 -9.35 -9.35
CA GLY A 103 -6.56 -10.43 -9.67
C GLY A 103 -8.02 -9.98 -9.91
N ASN A 104 -8.25 -8.67 -10.08
CA ASN A 104 -9.54 -8.03 -10.36
C ASN A 104 -10.61 -8.30 -9.29
N LYS A 105 -10.19 -8.33 -8.02
CA LYS A 105 -11.10 -8.51 -6.89
C LYS A 105 -11.22 -7.23 -6.09
N ASP A 106 -12.45 -6.97 -5.68
CA ASP A 106 -12.76 -5.86 -4.80
C ASP A 106 -12.75 -6.34 -3.35
N ARG A 107 -12.46 -5.43 -2.42
CA ARG A 107 -12.55 -5.69 -0.98
C ARG A 107 -12.98 -4.45 -0.23
N PHE A 108 -13.57 -4.65 0.94
CA PHE A 108 -13.82 -3.59 1.90
C PHE A 108 -12.74 -3.61 2.98
N VAL A 109 -12.29 -2.43 3.37
CA VAL A 109 -11.36 -2.22 4.50
C VAL A 109 -12.05 -1.30 5.51
N PRO A 110 -12.00 -1.58 6.82
CA PRO A 110 -12.48 -0.65 7.84
C PRO A 110 -11.82 0.72 7.69
N LEU A 111 -12.59 1.78 7.90
CA LEU A 111 -12.13 3.16 7.82
C LEU A 111 -11.96 3.73 9.23
N PRO A 112 -10.73 3.97 9.71
CA PRO A 112 -10.53 4.58 11.01
C PRO A 112 -10.97 6.03 11.02
N LEU A 113 -11.51 6.51 12.15
CA LEU A 113 -12.05 7.87 12.25
C LEU A 113 -10.99 8.93 11.99
N LEU A 114 -9.76 8.74 12.51
CA LEU A 114 -8.64 9.64 12.25
C LEU A 114 -8.31 9.73 10.75
N THR A 115 -8.39 8.60 10.04
CA THR A 115 -8.14 8.55 8.60
C THR A 115 -9.23 9.29 7.83
N LEU A 116 -10.50 9.11 8.19
CA LEU A 116 -11.61 9.86 7.59
C LEU A 116 -11.44 11.38 7.80
N LYS A 117 -11.08 11.81 9.01
CA LYS A 117 -10.82 13.23 9.32
C LYS A 117 -9.67 13.77 8.47
N ALA A 118 -8.58 13.03 8.34
CA ALA A 118 -7.42 13.38 7.52
C ALA A 118 -7.79 13.54 6.04
N LEU A 119 -8.52 12.57 5.48
CA LEU A 119 -8.97 12.58 4.09
C LEU A 119 -9.90 13.76 3.81
N ARG A 120 -10.85 14.05 4.71
CA ARG A 120 -11.75 15.22 4.57
C ARG A 120 -10.98 16.52 4.61
N ARG A 121 -10.04 16.67 5.56
CA ARG A 121 -9.19 17.87 5.66
C ARG A 121 -8.41 18.10 4.37
N TYR A 122 -7.81 17.05 3.82
CA TYR A 122 -7.05 17.14 2.58
C TYR A 122 -7.96 17.45 1.38
N TRP A 123 -9.10 16.76 1.26
CA TRP A 123 -10.02 16.92 0.15
C TRP A 123 -10.54 18.36 0.00
N VAL A 124 -10.76 19.08 1.10
CA VAL A 124 -11.19 20.48 1.07
C VAL A 124 -10.19 21.40 0.33
N THR A 125 -8.90 21.05 0.28
CA THR A 125 -7.87 21.89 -0.36
C THR A 125 -7.94 21.88 -1.88
N HIS A 126 -8.48 20.82 -2.49
CA HIS A 126 -8.51 20.64 -3.95
C HIS A 126 -9.90 20.35 -4.52
N ARG A 127 -10.84 19.83 -3.70
CA ARG A 127 -12.23 19.50 -4.05
C ARG A 127 -12.39 18.76 -5.37
N HIS A 128 -11.47 17.84 -5.65
CA HIS A 128 -11.50 17.05 -6.87
C HIS A 128 -12.72 16.13 -6.82
N SER A 129 -13.48 16.07 -7.92
CA SER A 129 -14.75 15.33 -8.03
C SER A 129 -14.57 13.82 -7.84
N THR A 130 -13.53 13.26 -8.46
CA THR A 130 -13.28 11.81 -8.45
C THR A 130 -12.16 11.36 -7.51
N LEU A 131 -10.95 11.94 -7.60
CA LEU A 131 -9.75 11.43 -6.92
C LEU A 131 -9.56 12.02 -5.51
N LEU A 132 -9.12 11.20 -4.58
CA LEU A 132 -8.66 11.67 -3.26
C LEU A 132 -7.23 12.19 -3.27
N PHE A 133 -6.36 11.67 -4.15
CA PHE A 133 -4.95 12.08 -4.26
C PHE A 133 -4.62 12.57 -5.67
N PRO A 134 -5.20 13.72 -6.10
CA PRO A 134 -4.89 14.28 -7.40
C PRO A 134 -3.44 14.80 -7.47
N GLY A 135 -2.86 14.71 -8.66
CA GLY A 135 -1.54 15.23 -9.01
C GLY A 135 -1.61 16.50 -9.83
N GLY A 136 -0.45 17.10 -10.09
CA GLY A 136 -0.37 18.32 -10.91
C GLY A 136 -1.06 19.54 -10.30
N LYS A 137 -1.27 20.57 -11.13
CA LYS A 137 -2.04 21.77 -10.77
C LYS A 137 -3.51 21.59 -11.15
N PRO A 138 -4.45 22.30 -10.53
CA PRO A 138 -5.84 22.37 -11.01
C PRO A 138 -5.87 22.64 -12.52
N PRO A 139 -6.70 21.91 -13.29
CA PRO A 139 -7.80 21.03 -12.88
C PRO A 139 -7.39 19.60 -12.47
N HIS A 140 -6.09 19.33 -12.31
CA HIS A 140 -5.52 18.01 -11.97
C HIS A 140 -5.71 16.97 -13.06
N GLU A 141 -5.61 17.42 -14.31
CA GLU A 141 -5.73 16.57 -15.48
C GLU A 141 -4.48 16.66 -16.33
N ARG A 142 -4.23 15.59 -17.09
CA ARG A 142 -3.25 15.54 -18.16
C ARG A 142 -3.89 14.88 -19.35
N ASP A 143 -3.89 15.55 -20.49
CA ASP A 143 -4.50 15.06 -21.73
C ASP A 143 -6.00 14.70 -21.56
N GLY A 144 -6.72 15.48 -20.75
CA GLY A 144 -8.14 15.27 -20.43
C GLY A 144 -8.43 14.07 -19.51
N GLN A 145 -7.40 13.45 -18.93
CA GLN A 145 -7.54 12.36 -17.98
C GLN A 145 -7.15 12.80 -16.57
N PRO A 146 -7.87 12.33 -15.52
CA PRO A 146 -7.50 12.60 -14.13
C PRO A 146 -6.08 12.16 -13.83
N LEU A 147 -5.26 13.09 -13.34
CA LEU A 147 -3.87 12.85 -12.99
C LEU A 147 -3.78 12.52 -11.50
N VAL A 148 -3.21 11.37 -11.16
CA VAL A 148 -2.90 11.00 -9.78
C VAL A 148 -1.59 11.64 -9.31
N MET A 149 -1.42 11.75 -8.00
CA MET A 149 -0.16 12.18 -7.38
C MET A 149 1.03 11.36 -7.89
N ASP A 150 2.17 12.01 -8.11
CA ASP A 150 3.36 11.36 -8.70
C ASP A 150 3.91 10.26 -7.77
N LYS A 151 3.91 9.03 -8.27
CA LYS A 151 4.46 7.84 -7.60
C LYS A 151 5.93 8.04 -7.22
N GLY A 152 6.75 8.60 -8.10
CA GLY A 152 8.18 8.81 -7.85
C GLY A 152 8.39 9.84 -6.73
N GLY A 153 7.58 10.90 -6.72
CA GLY A 153 7.55 11.94 -5.69
C GLY A 153 7.22 11.37 -4.31
N VAL A 154 6.16 10.57 -4.20
CA VAL A 154 5.76 9.91 -2.95
C VAL A 154 6.86 8.98 -2.42
N GLN A 155 7.48 8.18 -3.30
CA GLN A 155 8.56 7.27 -2.91
C GLN A 155 9.84 8.00 -2.47
N ARG A 156 10.14 9.16 -3.08
CA ARG A 156 11.27 10.00 -2.65
C ARG A 156 10.95 10.73 -1.35
N ALA A 157 9.73 11.23 -1.20
CA ALA A 157 9.30 11.97 -0.01
C ALA A 157 9.43 11.11 1.27
N ILE A 158 8.95 9.86 1.26
CA ILE A 158 9.05 9.03 2.48
C ILE A 158 10.50 8.74 2.88
N LYS A 159 11.39 8.55 1.90
CA LYS A 159 12.82 8.32 2.15
C LYS A 159 13.49 9.55 2.75
N LEU A 160 13.17 10.72 2.20
CA LEU A 160 13.70 12.00 2.68
C LEU A 160 13.23 12.25 4.11
N VAL A 161 11.93 12.14 4.37
CA VAL A 161 11.36 12.34 5.71
C VAL A 161 11.94 11.34 6.70
N ALA A 162 12.03 10.05 6.35
CA ALA A 162 12.63 9.06 7.24
C ALA A 162 14.09 9.40 7.60
N LYS A 163 14.87 9.89 6.63
CA LYS A 163 16.24 10.36 6.86
C LYS A 163 16.28 11.60 7.77
N GLU A 164 15.37 12.55 7.57
CA GLU A 164 15.24 13.75 8.41
C GLU A 164 14.85 13.40 9.86
N CYS A 165 14.01 12.38 10.05
CA CYS A 165 13.66 11.85 11.37
C CYS A 165 14.78 11.00 12.03
N GLY A 166 15.94 10.83 11.38
CA GLY A 166 17.04 10.02 11.91
C GLY A 166 16.79 8.52 11.90
N ILE A 167 15.80 8.04 11.13
CA ILE A 167 15.46 6.61 11.04
C ILE A 167 16.52 5.92 10.18
N ARG A 168 17.27 4.99 10.79
CA ARG A 168 18.37 4.26 10.12
C ARG A 168 17.89 3.17 9.15
N LYS A 169 16.65 2.71 9.30
CA LYS A 169 16.02 1.69 8.45
C LYS A 169 15.87 2.21 7.02
N ASN A 170 15.94 1.32 6.03
CA ASN A 170 15.71 1.70 4.64
C ASN A 170 14.20 1.75 4.35
N VAL A 171 13.59 2.93 4.53
CA VAL A 171 12.14 3.10 4.46
C VAL A 171 11.63 3.26 3.02
N HIS A 172 10.63 2.46 2.66
CA HIS A 172 9.84 2.58 1.42
C HIS A 172 8.34 2.56 1.75
N ILE A 173 7.51 2.94 0.77
CA ILE A 173 6.04 2.92 0.92
C ILE A 173 5.51 1.54 1.30
N HIS A 174 6.15 0.46 0.82
CA HIS A 174 5.73 -0.89 1.20
C HIS A 174 5.98 -1.22 2.68
N ASN A 175 6.94 -0.58 3.34
CA ASN A 175 7.16 -0.74 4.78
C ASN A 175 5.93 -0.30 5.58
N LEU A 176 5.21 0.75 5.17
CA LEU A 176 3.96 1.18 5.83
C LEU A 176 2.94 0.03 5.87
N ARG A 177 2.71 -0.61 4.73
CA ARG A 177 1.79 -1.75 4.64
C ARG A 177 2.29 -2.98 5.40
N HIS A 178 3.60 -3.24 5.39
CA HIS A 178 4.18 -4.34 6.14
C HIS A 178 4.08 -4.11 7.66
N SER A 179 4.33 -2.89 8.12
CA SER A 179 4.10 -2.48 9.51
C SER A 179 2.65 -2.64 9.91
N PHE A 180 1.71 -2.19 9.09
CA PHE A 180 0.28 -2.39 9.36
C PHE A 180 -0.06 -3.87 9.56
N ALA A 181 0.39 -4.74 8.65
CA ALA A 181 0.16 -6.17 8.75
C ALA A 181 0.78 -6.78 10.02
N THR A 182 1.99 -6.35 10.36
CA THR A 182 2.73 -6.84 11.53
C THR A 182 2.08 -6.37 12.83
N HIS A 183 1.72 -5.09 12.92
CA HIS A 183 1.05 -4.54 14.09
C HIS A 183 -0.31 -5.19 14.32
N LEU A 184 -1.10 -5.46 13.27
CA LEU A 184 -2.36 -6.20 13.44
C LEU A 184 -2.13 -7.62 13.99
N LEU A 185 -1.08 -8.31 13.51
CA LEU A 185 -0.73 -9.64 14.00
C LEU A 185 -0.28 -9.60 15.47
N GLU A 186 0.56 -8.63 15.83
CA GLU A 186 1.03 -8.40 17.20
C GLU A 186 -0.10 -8.04 18.16
N ASN A 187 -1.17 -7.40 17.66
CA ASN A 187 -2.38 -7.08 18.43
C ASN A 187 -3.43 -8.21 18.39
N GLY A 188 -3.03 -9.42 17.96
CA GLY A 188 -3.83 -10.64 18.07
C GLY A 188 -4.81 -10.89 16.93
N ILE A 189 -4.77 -10.13 15.83
CA ILE A 189 -5.63 -10.40 14.68
C ILE A 189 -5.14 -11.67 13.96
N ASN A 190 -6.07 -12.58 13.69
CA ASN A 190 -5.74 -13.81 12.99
C ASN A 190 -5.21 -13.53 11.56
N LEU A 191 -4.29 -14.38 11.10
CA LEU A 191 -3.64 -14.21 9.80
C LEU A 191 -4.65 -14.18 8.63
N ARG A 192 -5.78 -14.90 8.75
CA ARG A 192 -6.83 -14.92 7.72
C ARG A 192 -7.51 -13.56 7.55
N THR A 193 -7.82 -12.87 8.65
CA THR A 193 -8.40 -11.51 8.62
C THR A 193 -7.41 -10.52 8.01
N ILE A 194 -6.13 -10.60 8.40
CA ILE A 194 -5.08 -9.77 7.81
C ILE A 194 -4.96 -10.01 6.30
N GLN A 195 -4.99 -11.27 5.85
CA GLN A 195 -4.96 -11.60 4.42
C GLN A 195 -6.16 -11.03 3.65
N ALA A 196 -7.35 -11.07 4.24
CA ALA A 196 -8.57 -10.50 3.67
C ALA A 196 -8.45 -8.97 3.52
N LEU A 197 -8.06 -8.27 4.60
CA LEU A 197 -7.86 -6.82 4.61
C LEU A 197 -6.81 -6.35 3.59
N LEU A 198 -5.73 -7.12 3.45
CA LEU A 198 -4.65 -6.81 2.51
C LEU A 198 -4.98 -7.24 1.07
N GLY A 199 -5.98 -8.09 0.83
CA GLY A 199 -6.31 -8.59 -0.50
C GLY A 199 -5.16 -9.43 -1.09
N HIS A 200 -4.67 -10.41 -0.34
CA HIS A 200 -3.70 -11.40 -0.85
C HIS A 200 -4.46 -12.57 -1.48
N VAL A 201 -4.15 -12.89 -2.75
CA VAL A 201 -4.94 -13.86 -3.56
C VAL A 201 -4.47 -15.32 -3.44
N SER A 202 -3.36 -15.62 -2.74
CA SER A 202 -2.97 -17.03 -2.52
C SER A 202 -2.01 -17.19 -1.31
N PRO A 203 -1.91 -18.39 -0.73
CA PRO A 203 -1.03 -19.39 -1.33
C PRO A 203 -1.69 -20.26 -2.43
N VAL A 204 -2.98 -20.57 -2.32
CA VAL A 204 -3.80 -21.09 -3.43
C VAL A 204 -5.24 -20.52 -3.30
N THR A 205 -5.76 -20.09 -4.45
CA THR A 205 -7.01 -19.41 -4.85
C THR A 205 -8.29 -19.62 -4.02
N THR A 206 -9.04 -18.57 -3.62
CA THR A 206 -10.04 -17.75 -4.38
C THR A 206 -11.46 -18.32 -4.34
N ALA A 207 -12.30 -17.83 -3.41
CA ALA A 207 -13.78 -17.70 -3.54
C ALA A 207 -14.45 -17.19 -2.25
N ILE A 208 -13.78 -17.28 -1.09
CA ILE A 208 -14.45 -17.09 0.22
C ILE A 208 -14.57 -15.61 0.65
N TYR A 209 -13.80 -14.69 0.05
CA TYR A 209 -13.58 -13.35 0.62
C TYR A 209 -14.61 -12.26 0.28
N THR A 210 -15.74 -12.62 -0.32
CA THR A 210 -16.88 -11.67 -0.44
C THR A 210 -17.66 -11.55 0.87
N LYS A 211 -17.43 -12.44 1.85
CA LYS A 211 -18.04 -12.40 3.18
C LYS A 211 -16.96 -12.49 4.26
N MET A 212 -16.34 -11.37 4.62
CA MET A 212 -15.89 -11.27 6.02
C MET A 212 -17.17 -11.27 6.87
N THR A 213 -17.24 -12.13 7.88
CA THR A 213 -18.36 -12.09 8.82
C THR A 213 -18.38 -10.72 9.50
N GLU A 214 -19.56 -10.22 9.85
CA GLU A 214 -19.69 -8.93 10.54
C GLU A 214 -18.82 -8.88 11.80
N GLU A 215 -18.73 -9.98 12.54
CA GLU A 215 -17.89 -10.12 13.73
C GLU A 215 -16.39 -9.93 13.44
N ALA A 216 -15.88 -10.52 12.34
CA ALA A 216 -14.49 -10.33 11.93
C ALA A 216 -14.21 -8.90 11.44
N GLN A 217 -15.21 -8.26 10.84
CA GLN A 217 -15.13 -6.84 10.45
C GLN A 217 -15.14 -5.92 11.66
N GLN A 218 -16.03 -6.15 12.62
CA GLN A 218 -16.15 -5.36 13.85
C GLN A 218 -14.89 -5.48 14.71
N ASN A 219 -14.40 -6.70 14.95
CA ASN A 219 -13.17 -6.92 15.70
C ASN A 219 -11.96 -6.29 15.00
N GLY A 220 -11.87 -6.42 13.67
CA GLY A 220 -10.83 -5.77 12.88
C GLY A 220 -10.90 -4.24 12.96
N ALA A 221 -12.09 -3.65 12.84
CA ALA A 221 -12.29 -2.21 12.91
C ALA A 221 -11.92 -1.65 14.28
N LEU A 222 -12.32 -2.31 15.38
CA LEU A 222 -11.97 -1.88 16.74
C LEU A 222 -10.46 -1.89 16.97
N MET A 223 -9.77 -2.95 16.56
CA MET A 223 -8.32 -3.06 16.71
C MET A 223 -7.57 -2.07 15.83
N ILE A 224 -8.01 -1.87 14.58
CA ILE A 224 -7.41 -0.85 13.72
C ILE A 224 -7.63 0.54 14.34
N ASN A 225 -8.83 0.86 14.82
CA ASN A 225 -9.06 2.13 15.53
C ASN A 225 -8.12 2.25 16.73
N ALA A 226 -8.00 1.22 17.58
CA ALA A 226 -7.06 1.23 18.70
C ALA A 226 -5.59 1.44 18.27
N LEU A 227 -5.17 0.89 17.13
CA LEU A 227 -3.84 1.17 16.56
C LEU A 227 -3.72 2.64 16.13
N ILE A 228 -4.72 3.15 15.41
CA ILE A 228 -4.70 4.47 14.79
C ILE A 228 -4.93 5.60 15.79
N ASP A 229 -5.68 5.36 16.85
CA ASP A 229 -5.96 6.33 17.90
C ASP A 229 -4.73 6.62 18.78
N ARG A 230 -3.67 5.82 18.67
CA ARG A 230 -2.35 6.09 19.28
C ARG A 230 -1.51 7.11 18.51
N PHE A 231 -1.99 7.59 17.36
CA PHE A 231 -1.31 8.65 16.63
C PHE A 231 -1.77 10.02 17.13
N GLU A 232 -0.82 10.82 17.59
CA GLU A 232 -1.01 12.24 17.84
C GLU A 232 -0.50 12.99 16.60
N ILE A 233 -1.42 13.32 15.67
CA ILE A 233 -1.03 13.89 14.38
C ILE A 233 -1.12 15.40 14.38
N ASP A 234 0.03 16.05 14.16
CA ASP A 234 0.13 17.48 13.91
C ASP A 234 -0.12 17.75 12.42
N TRP A 235 -1.35 18.20 12.13
CA TRP A 235 -1.76 18.43 10.76
C TRP A 235 -1.10 19.67 10.18
N VAL A 236 -0.44 19.49 9.03
CA VAL A 236 0.02 20.62 8.21
C VAL A 236 -1.18 21.52 7.87
N ALA A 237 -0.95 22.84 7.91
CA ALA A 237 -1.95 23.81 7.48
C ALA A 237 -2.32 23.58 5.99
N PRO A 238 -3.61 23.68 5.63
CA PRO A 238 -4.07 23.52 4.25
C PRO A 238 -3.49 24.58 3.31
#